data_AF-A0A7S2PNJ0-F1
#
_entry.id   AF-A0A7S2PNJ0-F1
#
_cell.length_a   1.000
_cell.length_b   1.000
_cell.length_c   1.000
_cell.angle_alpha   90.00
_cell.angle_beta   90.00
_cell.angle_gamma   90.00
#
_symmetry.space_group_name_H-M   'P 1'
#
loop_
_entity.id
_entity.type
_entity.pdbx_description
1 polymer ?
#
loop_
_entity_poly.entity_id
_entity_poly.type
_entity_poly.pdbx_seq_one_letter_code
_entity_poly.pdbx_strand_id
1 'polypeptide(L)'
;LIAVSCGPDKAAETLRQALAMGADRAIHIKTAMRTDQELQPLAVAKLLAKVVEKEEPSVVLLGKQAIDGDSSQTGAMLAGLMGWPQAGSASKVEVDDGGALVRVAREVDSGIQ
;
A
#
# COMPACT_ATOMS: atom_id res chain seq x y z
N LEU A 1 -0.59 8.59 10.31
CA LEU A 1 0.02 7.95 9.13
C LEU A 1 1.11 6.98 9.55
N ILE A 2 0.94 5.70 9.22
CA ILE A 2 1.95 4.65 9.46
C ILE A 2 2.54 4.26 8.11
N ALA A 3 3.85 4.41 7.93
CA ALA A 3 4.55 3.92 6.75
C ALA A 3 4.92 2.44 6.93
N VAL A 4 4.71 1.61 5.90
CA VAL A 4 4.98 0.17 5.98
C VAL A 4 5.79 -0.26 4.76
N SER A 5 6.84 -1.05 4.96
CA SER A 5 7.62 -1.65 3.88
C SER A 5 8.02 -3.08 4.21
N CYS A 6 7.96 -3.95 3.22
CA CYS A 6 8.35 -5.37 3.30
C CYS A 6 9.62 -5.57 2.48
N GLY A 7 10.69 -6.07 3.10
CA GLY A 7 11.93 -6.28 2.36
C GLY A 7 13.18 -6.43 3.22
N PRO A 8 14.36 -6.50 2.58
CA PRO A 8 15.64 -6.60 3.27
C PRO A 8 15.96 -5.28 4.02
N ASP A 9 17.11 -5.24 4.71
CA ASP A 9 17.53 -4.07 5.51
C ASP A 9 17.54 -2.74 4.74
N LYS A 10 17.75 -2.78 3.41
CA LYS A 10 17.68 -1.60 2.54
C LYS A 10 16.31 -0.90 2.58
N ALA A 11 15.22 -1.62 2.81
CA ALA A 11 13.88 -1.04 2.93
C ALA A 11 13.76 -0.02 4.08
N ALA A 12 14.63 -0.10 5.09
CA ALA A 12 14.67 0.86 6.19
C ALA A 12 15.07 2.28 5.71
N GLU A 13 15.80 2.43 4.61
CA GLU A 13 16.11 3.74 4.03
C GLU A 13 14.86 4.42 3.44
N THR A 14 14.06 3.69 2.67
CA THR A 14 12.78 4.18 2.15
C THR A 14 11.81 4.55 3.27
N LEU A 15 11.78 3.77 4.35
CA LEU A 15 10.96 4.10 5.51
C LEU A 15 11.43 5.40 6.20
N ARG A 16 12.74 5.65 6.28
CA ARG A 16 13.28 6.92 6.82
C ARG A 16 12.88 8.12 5.95
N GLN A 17 12.82 7.96 4.63
CA GLN A 17 12.29 9.00 3.75
C GLN A 17 10.81 9.28 4.03
N ALA A 18 9.99 8.24 4.18
CA ALA A 18 8.58 8.40 4.52
C ALA A 18 8.37 9.13 5.87
N LEU A 19 9.19 8.81 6.88
CA LEU A 19 9.20 9.54 8.16
C LEU A 19 9.57 11.01 7.97
N ALA A 20 10.60 11.31 7.17
CA ALA A 20 11.01 12.68 6.86
C ALA A 20 9.93 13.48 6.10
N MET A 21 9.06 12.79 5.36
CA MET A 21 7.91 13.39 4.66
C MET A 21 6.68 13.57 5.55
N GLY A 22 6.73 13.16 6.83
CA GLY A 22 5.65 13.38 7.79
C GLY A 22 4.84 12.14 8.17
N ALA A 23 5.31 10.92 7.88
CA ALA A 23 4.74 9.74 8.52
C ALA A 23 5.05 9.76 10.03
N ASP A 24 4.07 9.43 10.88
CA ASP A 24 4.23 9.47 12.34
C ASP A 24 5.15 8.37 12.86
N ARG A 25 5.09 7.19 12.22
CA ARG A 25 5.98 6.06 12.50
C ARG A 25 6.08 5.10 11.32
N ALA A 26 7.03 4.17 11.41
CA ALA A 26 7.30 3.18 10.39
C ALA A 26 7.24 1.74 10.93
N ILE A 27 6.79 0.81 10.09
CA ILE A 27 6.85 -0.63 10.31
C ILE A 27 7.70 -1.25 9.20
N HIS A 28 8.79 -1.90 9.58
CA HIS A 28 9.62 -2.68 8.68
C HIS A 28 9.33 -4.17 8.87
N ILE A 29 8.68 -4.78 7.88
CA ILE A 29 8.55 -6.23 7.81
C ILE A 29 9.81 -6.78 7.15
N LYS A 30 10.79 -7.16 7.99
CA LYS A 30 12.05 -7.73 7.52
C LYS A 30 11.82 -9.08 6.87
N THR A 31 12.34 -9.23 5.65
CA THR A 31 12.38 -10.53 4.97
C THR A 31 13.83 -10.92 4.74
N ALA A 32 14.16 -12.19 4.96
CA ALA A 32 15.48 -12.74 4.67
C ALA A 32 15.66 -13.06 3.16
N MET A 33 14.90 -12.37 2.30
CA MET A 33 14.96 -12.55 0.86
C MET A 33 16.33 -12.12 0.36
N ARG A 34 16.89 -12.93 -0.54
CA ARG A 34 18.09 -12.52 -1.27
C ARG A 34 17.76 -11.33 -2.15
N THR A 35 18.75 -10.48 -2.42
CA THR A 35 18.56 -9.27 -3.23
C THR A 35 18.20 -9.55 -4.69
N ASP A 36 18.40 -10.79 -5.15
CA ASP A 36 18.03 -11.28 -6.49
C ASP A 36 16.62 -11.90 -6.54
N GLN A 37 15.86 -11.82 -5.44
CA GLN A 37 14.49 -12.34 -5.35
C GLN A 37 13.49 -11.23 -5.05
N GLU A 38 12.38 -11.27 -5.78
CA GLU A 38 11.28 -10.34 -5.57
C GLU A 38 10.18 -10.98 -4.71
N LEU A 39 9.67 -10.18 -3.77
CA LEU A 39 8.48 -10.54 -3.03
C LEU A 39 7.27 -10.50 -3.96
N GLN A 40 6.68 -11.66 -4.19
CA GLN A 40 5.49 -11.78 -5.03
C GLN A 40 4.31 -10.97 -4.45
N PRO A 41 3.46 -10.36 -5.29
CA PRO A 41 2.37 -9.49 -4.84
C PRO A 41 1.46 -10.12 -3.77
N LEU A 42 1.12 -11.40 -3.90
CA LEU A 42 0.30 -12.11 -2.92
C LEU A 42 0.99 -12.24 -1.55
N ALA A 43 2.30 -12.45 -1.53
CA ALA A 43 3.06 -12.51 -0.29
C ALA A 43 3.05 -11.16 0.42
N VAL A 44 3.29 -10.07 -0.33
CA VAL A 44 3.19 -8.70 0.20
C VAL A 44 1.79 -8.41 0.72
N ALA A 45 0.74 -8.73 -0.04
CA ALA A 45 -0.64 -8.53 0.37
C ALA A 45 -0.98 -9.26 1.67
N LYS A 46 -0.52 -10.51 1.86
CA LYS A 46 -0.70 -11.26 3.11
C LYS A 46 0.03 -10.64 4.30
N LEU A 47 1.25 -10.14 4.09
CA LEU A 47 2.01 -9.45 5.13
C LEU A 47 1.32 -8.14 5.54
N LEU A 48 0.87 -7.36 4.56
CA LEU A 48 0.13 -6.12 4.80
C LEU A 48 -1.22 -6.40 5.48
N ALA A 49 -1.93 -7.47 5.13
CA ALA A 49 -3.17 -7.86 5.80
C ALA A 49 -2.96 -8.05 7.31
N LYS A 50 -1.83 -8.65 7.72
CA LYS A 50 -1.48 -8.78 9.15
C LYS A 50 -1.17 -7.44 9.83
N VAL A 51 -0.64 -6.47 9.09
CA VAL A 51 -0.50 -5.11 9.60
C VAL A 51 -1.86 -4.45 9.75
N VAL A 52 -2.75 -4.59 8.77
CA VAL A 52 -4.12 -4.03 8.81
C VAL A 52 -4.91 -4.63 9.98
N GLU A 53 -4.85 -5.94 10.20
CA GLU A 53 -5.48 -6.61 11.35
C GLU A 53 -4.99 -6.06 12.70
N LYS A 54 -3.71 -5.67 12.79
CA LYS A 54 -3.10 -5.23 14.05
C LYS A 54 -3.27 -3.72 14.29
N GLU A 55 -3.16 -2.94 13.24
CA GLU A 55 -3.13 -1.47 13.31
C GLU A 55 -4.52 -0.86 13.07
N GLU A 56 -5.49 -1.67 12.63
CA GLU A 56 -6.89 -1.31 12.39
C GLU A 56 -7.07 0.04 11.68
N PRO A 57 -6.35 0.31 10.56
CA PRO A 57 -6.48 1.58 9.87
C PRO A 57 -7.86 1.70 9.21
N SER A 58 -8.36 2.93 9.06
CA SER A 58 -9.59 3.19 8.28
C SER A 58 -9.36 3.19 6.77
N VAL A 59 -8.12 3.40 6.32
CA VAL A 59 -7.72 3.47 4.91
C VAL A 59 -6.30 2.97 4.71
N VAL A 60 -6.05 2.30 3.59
CA VAL A 60 -4.71 1.91 3.14
C VAL A 60 -4.44 2.53 1.77
N LEU A 61 -3.32 3.27 1.66
CA LEU A 61 -2.84 3.83 0.41
C LEU A 61 -1.66 3.00 -0.11
N LEU A 62 -1.74 2.58 -1.37
CA LEU A 62 -0.65 1.93 -2.09
C LEU A 62 -0.39 2.65 -3.41
N GLY A 63 0.82 2.54 -3.93
CA GLY A 63 1.10 2.90 -5.32
C GLY A 63 0.34 1.99 -6.29
N LYS A 64 0.09 2.48 -7.51
CA LYS A 64 -0.58 1.71 -8.58
C LYS A 64 0.17 0.42 -8.91
N GLN A 65 1.46 0.55 -9.21
CA GLN A 65 2.34 -0.56 -9.53
C GLN A 65 3.75 -0.24 -9.02
N ALA A 66 4.47 -1.26 -8.57
CA ALA A 66 5.90 -1.15 -8.36
C ALA A 66 6.59 -1.36 -9.72
N ILE A 67 7.61 -0.56 -10.01
CA ILE A 67 8.26 -0.52 -11.33
C ILE A 67 9.16 -1.73 -11.62
N ASP A 68 9.48 -2.52 -10.59
CA ASP A 68 10.27 -3.74 -10.67
C ASP A 68 9.45 -4.92 -11.20
N GLY A 69 8.35 -5.25 -10.51
CA GLY A 69 7.49 -6.38 -10.87
C GLY A 69 6.34 -6.03 -11.81
N ASP A 70 6.04 -4.74 -11.99
CA ASP A 70 5.05 -4.15 -12.91
C ASP A 70 3.65 -4.83 -12.94
N SER A 71 3.28 -5.45 -11.81
CA SER A 71 2.14 -6.38 -11.79
C SER A 71 0.80 -5.71 -11.48
N SER A 72 0.80 -4.52 -10.87
CA SER A 72 -0.43 -3.81 -10.43
C SER A 72 -1.42 -4.66 -9.58
N GLN A 73 -0.91 -5.60 -8.79
CA GLN A 73 -1.72 -6.64 -8.13
C GLN A 73 -1.87 -6.49 -6.61
N THR A 74 -0.85 -6.00 -5.90
CA THR A 74 -0.79 -6.04 -4.43
C THR A 74 -2.00 -5.38 -3.76
N GLY A 75 -2.42 -4.19 -4.24
CA GLY A 75 -3.55 -3.47 -3.69
C GLY A 75 -4.88 -4.24 -3.83
N ALA A 76 -5.14 -4.80 -5.01
CA ALA A 76 -6.35 -5.58 -5.27
C ALA A 76 -6.40 -6.88 -4.46
N MET A 77 -5.24 -7.56 -4.33
CA MET A 77 -5.14 -8.75 -3.50
C MET A 77 -5.36 -8.43 -2.02
N LEU A 78 -4.79 -7.33 -1.51
CA LEU A 78 -5.01 -6.89 -0.13
C LEU A 78 -6.49 -6.59 0.12
N ALA A 79 -7.13 -5.81 -0.76
CA ALA A 79 -8.55 -5.50 -0.64
C ALA A 79 -9.42 -6.76 -0.62
N GLY A 80 -9.13 -7.73 -1.49
CA GLY A 80 -9.81 -9.03 -1.51
C GLY A 80 -9.61 -9.85 -0.24
N LEU A 81 -8.38 -9.87 0.32
CA LEU A 81 -8.08 -10.54 1.58
C LEU A 81 -8.81 -9.92 2.79
N MET A 82 -8.96 -8.59 2.80
CA MET A 82 -9.63 -7.87 3.87
C MET A 82 -11.16 -7.78 3.70
N GLY A 83 -11.69 -8.14 2.52
CA GLY A 83 -13.08 -7.90 2.17
C GLY A 83 -13.44 -6.41 2.04
N TRP A 84 -12.46 -5.57 1.71
CA TRP A 84 -12.60 -4.12 1.65
C TRP A 84 -12.93 -3.62 0.24
N PRO A 85 -13.65 -2.50 0.10
CA PRO A 85 -13.77 -1.81 -1.18
C PRO A 85 -12.40 -1.30 -1.65
N GLN A 86 -12.23 -1.14 -2.97
CA GLN A 86 -10.99 -0.64 -3.57
C GLN A 86 -11.24 0.33 -4.73
N ALA A 87 -10.29 1.24 -4.92
CA ALA A 87 -10.24 2.18 -6.03
C ALA A 87 -8.80 2.28 -6.57
N GLY A 88 -8.45 1.46 -7.57
CA GLY A 88 -7.12 1.47 -8.19
C GLY A 88 -6.92 2.61 -9.21
N SER A 89 -5.68 2.96 -9.53
CA SER A 89 -5.35 4.06 -10.47
C SER A 89 -5.97 5.40 -10.09
N ALA A 90 -5.95 5.75 -8.80
CA ALA A 90 -6.46 7.01 -8.30
C ALA A 90 -5.61 8.20 -8.80
N SER A 91 -6.26 9.21 -9.39
CA SER A 91 -5.66 10.50 -9.74
C SER A 91 -6.03 11.61 -8.75
N LYS A 92 -7.15 11.44 -8.03
CA LYS A 92 -7.58 12.31 -6.93
C LYS A 92 -8.26 11.50 -5.82
N VAL A 93 -7.98 11.86 -4.57
CA VAL A 93 -8.62 11.28 -3.38
C VAL A 93 -9.11 12.42 -2.50
N GLU A 94 -10.40 12.38 -2.16
CA GLU A 94 -11.04 13.32 -1.26
C GLU A 94 -11.75 12.54 -0.14
N VAL A 95 -11.51 12.95 1.09
CA VAL A 95 -12.15 12.37 2.27
C VAL A 95 -13.22 13.37 2.74
N ASP A 96 -14.40 12.89 3.07
CA ASP A 96 -15.44 13.75 3.63
C ASP A 96 -15.09 14.28 5.02
N ASP A 97 -15.81 15.32 5.47
CA ASP A 97 -15.56 15.98 6.76
C ASP A 97 -15.73 15.04 7.97
N GLY A 98 -16.42 13.89 7.79
CA GLY A 98 -16.62 12.88 8.81
C GLY A 98 -15.62 11.71 8.78
N GLY A 99 -14.75 11.64 7.77
CA GLY A 99 -13.83 10.51 7.55
C GLY A 99 -14.51 9.19 7.17
N ALA A 100 -15.81 9.21 6.87
CA ALA A 100 -16.62 8.01 6.66
C ALA A 100 -16.67 7.59 5.19
N LEU A 101 -16.58 8.56 4.28
CA LEU A 101 -16.59 8.32 2.83
C LEU A 101 -15.32 8.87 2.18
N VAL A 102 -14.77 8.08 1.28
CA VAL A 102 -13.66 8.47 0.42
C VAL A 102 -14.15 8.50 -1.02
N ARG A 103 -14.09 9.68 -1.65
CA ARG A 103 -14.35 9.86 -3.08
C ARG A 103 -13.02 9.76 -3.82
N VAL A 104 -12.98 8.91 -4.84
CA VAL A 104 -11.77 8.68 -5.63
C VAL A 104 -12.09 8.90 -7.09
N ALA A 105 -11.36 9.82 -7.73
CA ALA A 105 -11.33 9.92 -9.19
C ALA A 105 -10.24 8.98 -9.71
N ARG A 106 -10.59 8.12 -10.66
CA ARG A 106 -9.73 7.04 -11.15
C ARG A 106 -9.51 7.19 -12.65
N GLU A 107 -8.27 6.95 -13.07
CA GLU A 107 -7.96 6.84 -14.49
C GLU A 107 -8.44 5.49 -15.02
N VAL A 108 -9.21 5.56 -16.10
CA VAL A 108 -9.71 4.44 -16.90
C VAL A 108 -9.42 4.72 -18.37
N ASP A 109 -9.53 3.70 -19.23
CA ASP A 109 -9.19 3.85 -20.66
C ASP A 109 -10.01 4.96 -21.36
N SER A 110 -11.23 5.22 -20.89
CA SER A 110 -12.13 6.26 -21.43
C SER A 110 -12.00 7.62 -20.75
N GLY A 111 -10.99 7.84 -19.89
CA GLY A 111 -10.75 9.10 -19.18
C GLY A 111 -10.79 8.95 -17.65
N ILE A 112 -11.61 9.77 -16.99
CA ILE A 112 -11.71 9.79 -15.53
C ILE A 112 -13.09 9.26 -15.10
N GLN A 113 -13.09 8.33 -14.16
CA GLN A 113 -14.27 7.77 -13.50
C GLN A 113 -14.32 8.20 -12.02
#